data_AF-Q9P9X4-F1
#
_entry.id   AF-Q9P9X4-F1
#
_cell.length_a   1.000
_cell.length_b   1.000
_cell.length_c   1.000
_cell.angle_alpha   90.00
_cell.angle_beta   90.00
_cell.angle_gamma   90.00
#
_symmetry.space_group_name_H-M   'P 1'
#
loop_
_entity.id
_entity.type
_entity.pdbx_description
1 polymer ?
#
loop_
_entity_poly.entity_id
_entity_poly.type
_entity_poly.pdbx_seq_one_letter_code
_entity_poly.pdbx_strand_id
1 'polypeptide(L)'
;MMAGPKESRDLTLEHFQVNFLDQYTIKHAFINGINIYRCYPGAPPDNVKMVMQHSHGTEVPGIVVNLEGQQPTVVALDASIIGAKKLTPTTTRPLHNVRVLRVNAVMRFHPLCRARFVGSNDISFGIRSAASQSIQENIQEITELMKKTQQADEQAMGALYSRSSALVSKLKMSGVTSKVTFLEAPQTETRWGNPWTWYRAYLPTPLGDGVETWMTPIGDTGYYITVDFNFSESERQSNTEAYQRARKLMDSVLQSVVIQKR
;
A
#
# COMPACT_ATOMS: atom_id res chain seq x y z
N MET A 1 5.05 -35.73 8.89
CA MET A 1 5.74 -34.43 8.72
C MET A 1 4.80 -33.36 9.27
N MET A 2 5.13 -32.77 10.42
CA MET A 2 4.27 -31.78 11.08
C MET A 2 4.68 -30.35 10.67
N ALA A 3 3.70 -29.54 10.32
CA ALA A 3 3.83 -28.11 10.04
C ALA A 3 4.37 -27.34 11.24
N GLY A 4 5.23 -26.34 11.00
CA GLY A 4 5.54 -25.34 12.01
C GLY A 4 4.42 -24.28 12.15
N PRO A 5 4.36 -23.53 13.28
CA PRO A 5 3.24 -22.66 13.67
C PRO A 5 3.08 -21.36 12.86
N LYS A 6 3.67 -21.27 11.66
CA LYS A 6 3.70 -20.06 10.84
C LYS A 6 3.31 -20.30 9.38
N GLU A 7 3.00 -21.52 8.96
CA GLU A 7 2.48 -21.71 7.61
C GLU A 7 1.03 -21.22 7.56
N SER A 8 0.79 -20.14 6.79
CA SER A 8 -0.55 -19.68 6.41
C SER A 8 -1.23 -20.78 5.58
N ARG A 9 -1.87 -21.73 6.25
CA ARG A 9 -2.33 -22.99 5.64
C ARG A 9 -3.68 -22.92 4.94
N ASP A 10 -4.45 -21.84 5.08
CA ASP A 10 -5.78 -21.72 4.46
C ASP A 10 -5.99 -20.31 3.88
N LEU A 11 -5.13 -19.89 2.94
CA LEU A 11 -5.32 -18.62 2.23
C LEU A 11 -6.29 -18.83 1.07
N THR A 12 -7.47 -18.24 1.18
CA THR A 12 -8.50 -18.25 0.15
C THR A 12 -8.81 -16.82 -0.29
N LEU A 13 -9.65 -16.67 -1.32
CA LEU A 13 -10.17 -15.36 -1.73
C LEU A 13 -11.62 -15.24 -1.30
N GLU A 14 -11.92 -14.24 -0.48
CA GLU A 14 -13.28 -13.83 -0.17
C GLU A 14 -13.71 -12.79 -1.20
N HIS A 15 -14.87 -13.01 -1.83
CA HIS A 15 -15.37 -12.15 -2.90
C HIS A 15 -16.40 -11.18 -2.36
N PHE A 16 -16.27 -9.93 -2.77
CA PHE A 16 -17.10 -8.81 -2.37
C PHE A 16 -17.82 -8.22 -3.58
N GLN A 17 -19.09 -7.88 -3.39
CA GLN A 17 -19.86 -7.03 -4.28
C GLN A 17 -20.32 -5.81 -3.50
N VAL A 18 -19.81 -4.65 -3.92
CA VAL A 18 -19.99 -3.38 -3.24
C VAL A 18 -20.87 -2.48 -4.09
N ASN A 19 -21.99 -2.05 -3.51
CA ASN A 19 -22.73 -0.89 -3.97
C ASN A 19 -22.03 0.37 -3.47
N PHE A 20 -21.35 1.07 -4.37
CA PHE A 20 -20.56 2.25 -4.06
C PHE A 20 -21.35 3.53 -4.36
N LEU A 21 -21.82 4.18 -3.29
CA LEU A 21 -22.53 5.47 -3.32
C LEU A 21 -23.75 5.48 -4.25
N ASP A 22 -24.41 4.33 -4.40
CA ASP A 22 -25.54 4.08 -5.31
C ASP A 22 -25.26 4.39 -6.81
N GLN A 23 -24.00 4.57 -7.18
CA GLN A 23 -23.58 4.94 -8.54
C GLN A 23 -22.84 3.83 -9.27
N TYR A 24 -22.04 3.04 -8.54
CA TYR A 24 -21.21 1.98 -9.12
C TYR A 24 -21.37 0.68 -8.37
N THR A 25 -21.29 -0.44 -9.10
CA THR A 25 -21.06 -1.75 -8.54
C THR A 25 -19.58 -2.08 -8.67
N ILE A 26 -18.91 -2.34 -7.55
CA ILE A 26 -17.51 -2.79 -7.51
C ILE A 26 -17.51 -4.25 -7.08
N LYS A 27 -17.01 -5.13 -7.93
CA LYS A 27 -16.67 -6.51 -7.53
C LYS A 27 -15.17 -6.56 -7.29
N HIS A 28 -14.76 -7.21 -6.21
CA HIS A 28 -13.36 -7.54 -5.95
C HIS A 28 -13.27 -8.75 -5.04
N ALA A 29 -12.09 -9.31 -4.90
CA ALA A 29 -11.79 -10.34 -3.94
C ALA A 29 -10.54 -9.96 -3.15
N PHE A 30 -10.52 -10.34 -1.89
CA PHE A 30 -9.36 -10.14 -1.04
C PHE A 30 -8.97 -11.44 -0.33
N ILE A 31 -7.70 -11.52 0.06
CA ILE A 31 -7.18 -12.66 0.80
C ILE A 31 -7.98 -12.82 2.10
N ASN A 32 -8.37 -14.05 2.40
CA ASN A 32 -9.02 -14.45 3.64
C ASN A 32 -8.20 -15.54 4.32
N GLY A 33 -8.29 -15.62 5.65
CA GLY A 33 -7.53 -16.55 6.48
C GLY A 33 -7.29 -16.04 7.90
N ILE A 34 -6.39 -16.70 8.62
CA ILE A 34 -6.04 -16.35 10.02
C ILE A 34 -5.15 -15.10 10.05
N ASN A 35 -5.39 -14.20 11.01
CA ASN A 35 -4.67 -12.92 11.21
C ASN A 35 -4.75 -11.95 10.02
N ILE A 36 -5.83 -12.01 9.25
CA ILE A 36 -6.12 -11.08 8.17
C ILE A 36 -7.02 -9.95 8.69
N TYR A 37 -6.67 -8.71 8.37
CA TYR A 37 -7.58 -7.58 8.54
C TYR A 37 -8.57 -7.59 7.36
N ARG A 38 -9.76 -8.17 7.58
CA ARG A 38 -10.80 -8.41 6.57
C ARG A 38 -11.43 -7.12 6.04
N CYS A 39 -11.83 -7.10 4.77
CA CYS A 39 -12.56 -5.98 4.19
C CYS A 39 -13.99 -5.90 4.77
N TYR A 40 -14.50 -4.68 4.95
CA TYR A 40 -15.89 -4.39 5.34
C TYR A 40 -16.40 -5.23 6.53
N PRO A 41 -15.78 -5.13 7.71
CA PRO A 41 -16.20 -5.90 8.88
C PRO A 41 -17.69 -5.62 9.21
N GLY A 42 -18.48 -6.68 9.41
CA GLY A 42 -19.90 -6.58 9.74
C GLY A 42 -20.85 -6.37 8.54
N ALA A 43 -20.31 -6.24 7.32
CA ALA A 43 -21.12 -6.19 6.09
C ALA A 43 -21.14 -7.54 5.36
N PRO A 44 -22.28 -7.96 4.79
CA PRO A 44 -22.38 -9.18 4.00
C PRO A 44 -21.55 -9.03 2.70
N PRO A 45 -20.67 -9.99 2.35
CA PRO A 45 -19.75 -9.84 1.22
C PRO A 45 -20.43 -9.58 -0.11
N ASP A 46 -21.56 -10.22 -0.37
CA ASP A 46 -22.33 -10.15 -1.61
C ASP A 46 -23.20 -8.88 -1.74
N ASN A 47 -23.29 -8.07 -0.69
CA ASN A 47 -24.13 -6.88 -0.65
C ASN A 47 -23.59 -5.81 0.30
N VAL A 48 -22.31 -5.43 0.13
CA VAL A 48 -21.74 -4.32 0.88
C VAL A 48 -22.33 -3.01 0.36
N LYS A 49 -22.99 -2.22 1.20
CA LYS A 49 -23.48 -0.89 0.83
C LYS A 49 -22.59 0.18 1.43
N MET A 50 -22.01 1.00 0.56
CA MET A 50 -21.25 2.18 0.95
C MET A 50 -22.09 3.42 0.65
N VAL A 51 -22.31 4.24 1.68
CA VAL A 51 -23.16 5.44 1.63
C VAL A 51 -22.37 6.62 2.19
N MET A 52 -22.75 7.84 1.81
CA MET A 52 -22.25 9.03 2.48
C MET A 52 -22.97 9.20 3.82
N GLN A 53 -22.24 9.61 4.85
CA GLN A 53 -22.82 10.04 6.11
C GLN A 53 -22.10 11.26 6.66
N HIS A 54 -22.82 12.03 7.47
CA HIS A 54 -22.24 13.16 8.19
C HIS A 54 -21.58 12.69 9.48
N SER A 55 -20.26 12.86 9.60
CA SER A 55 -19.48 12.54 10.79
C SER A 55 -18.53 13.69 11.12
N HIS A 56 -18.54 14.14 12.38
CA HIS A 56 -17.68 15.22 12.87
C HIS A 56 -17.66 16.50 12.01
N GLY A 57 -18.81 16.91 11.45
CA GLY A 57 -18.91 18.12 10.61
C GLY A 57 -18.51 17.91 9.15
N THR A 58 -18.17 16.68 8.74
CA THR A 58 -17.71 16.34 7.39
C THR A 58 -18.52 15.19 6.81
N GLU A 59 -18.74 15.18 5.50
CA GLU A 59 -19.29 14.00 4.83
C GLU A 59 -18.18 12.99 4.57
N VAL A 60 -18.37 11.78 5.09
CA VAL A 60 -17.43 10.66 4.91
C VAL A 60 -18.17 9.42 4.42
N PRO A 61 -17.54 8.57 3.60
CA PRO A 61 -18.06 7.24 3.30
C PRO A 61 -18.23 6.42 4.58
N GLY A 62 -19.35 5.72 4.66
CA GLY A 62 -19.62 4.72 5.67
C GLY A 62 -20.13 3.44 5.05
N ILE A 63 -19.93 2.33 5.77
CA ILE A 63 -20.48 1.03 5.38
C ILE A 63 -21.75 0.75 6.18
N VAL A 64 -22.76 0.24 5.52
CA VAL A 64 -23.94 -0.29 6.20
C VAL A 64 -23.59 -1.66 6.75
N VAL A 65 -23.67 -1.81 8.08
CA VAL A 65 -23.46 -3.07 8.78
C VAL A 65 -24.79 -3.58 9.35
N ASN A 66 -24.99 -4.89 9.26
CA ASN A 66 -26.14 -5.57 9.82
C ASN A 66 -25.64 -6.44 10.97
N LEU A 67 -25.72 -5.92 12.18
CA LEU A 67 -25.42 -6.70 13.38
C LEU A 67 -26.68 -7.48 13.77
N GLU A 68 -26.52 -8.76 14.08
CA GLU A 68 -27.62 -9.67 14.38
C GLU A 68 -28.49 -9.12 15.53
N GLY A 69 -29.81 -9.01 15.31
CA GLY A 69 -30.75 -8.45 16.28
C GLY A 69 -30.74 -6.92 16.42
N GLN A 70 -30.00 -6.19 15.57
CA GLN A 70 -29.96 -4.72 15.57
C GLN A 70 -30.46 -4.14 14.24
N GLN A 71 -30.93 -2.88 14.28
CA GLN A 71 -31.19 -2.15 13.04
C GLN A 71 -29.87 -1.90 12.28
N PRO A 72 -29.89 -1.86 10.94
CA PRO A 72 -28.72 -1.51 10.15
C PRO A 72 -28.13 -0.18 10.63
N THR A 73 -26.82 -0.16 10.86
CA THR A 73 -26.09 1.05 11.26
C THR A 73 -25.05 1.39 10.20
N VAL A 74 -24.77 2.69 10.06
CA VAL A 74 -23.69 3.14 9.17
C VAL A 74 -22.45 3.35 10.01
N VAL A 75 -21.40 2.58 9.73
CA VAL A 75 -20.09 2.72 10.39
C VAL A 75 -19.20 3.58 9.51
N ALA A 76 -18.71 4.69 10.05
CA ALA A 76 -17.77 5.56 9.35
C ALA A 76 -16.49 4.81 9.06
N LEU A 77 -16.07 4.86 7.79
CA LEU A 77 -14.68 4.59 7.49
C LEU A 77 -13.93 5.86 7.89
N ASP A 78 -13.05 5.73 8.88
CA ASP A 78 -12.23 6.85 9.36
C ASP A 78 -11.57 7.55 8.15
N ALA A 79 -11.48 8.88 8.22
CA ALA A 79 -10.76 9.68 7.25
C ALA A 79 -9.35 9.10 6.98
N SER A 80 -8.70 8.48 7.97
CA SER A 80 -7.41 7.80 7.78
C SER A 80 -7.43 6.61 6.80
N ILE A 81 -8.56 5.89 6.68
CA ILE A 81 -8.79 4.76 5.75
C ILE A 81 -9.00 5.28 4.32
N ILE A 82 -9.57 6.49 4.18
CA ILE A 82 -9.88 7.15 2.90
C ILE A 82 -8.84 8.24 2.54
N GLY A 83 -7.92 8.55 3.47
CA GLY A 83 -6.90 9.58 3.33
C GLY A 83 -6.17 9.91 4.65
N ALA A 84 -4.95 9.38 4.81
CA ALA A 84 -3.77 10.18 5.13
C ALA A 84 -2.52 9.30 4.99
N LYS A 85 -1.71 9.59 3.96
CA LYS A 85 -0.35 9.06 3.84
C LYS A 85 0.55 9.92 4.71
N LYS A 86 1.14 9.37 5.78
CA LYS A 86 2.16 10.10 6.53
C LYS A 86 3.54 9.56 6.19
N LEU A 87 4.20 10.20 5.24
CA LEU A 87 5.63 10.04 5.03
C LEU A 87 6.37 10.70 6.20
N THR A 88 6.98 9.91 7.07
CA THR A 88 7.84 10.45 8.12
C THR A 88 9.29 10.19 7.75
N PRO A 89 10.00 11.17 7.16
CA PRO A 89 11.45 11.05 6.98
C PRO A 89 12.08 11.01 8.38
N THR A 90 12.78 9.92 8.69
CA THR A 90 13.58 9.84 9.92
C THR A 90 15.02 10.17 9.58
N THR A 91 15.79 10.77 10.50
CA THR A 91 17.24 10.93 10.34
C THR A 91 17.93 9.97 11.30
N THR A 92 18.67 8.97 10.80
CA THR A 92 19.48 8.10 11.68
C THR A 92 20.95 8.51 11.67
N ARG A 93 21.64 8.42 12.81
CA ARG A 93 23.10 8.51 12.86
C ARG A 93 23.71 7.16 12.44
N PRO A 94 24.52 7.06 11.38
CA PRO A 94 25.31 5.85 11.12
C PRO A 94 26.50 5.69 12.09
N LEU A 95 27.15 4.52 12.01
CA LEU A 95 28.40 4.18 12.67
C LEU A 95 29.50 5.25 12.43
N HIS A 96 30.33 5.50 13.44
CA HIS A 96 31.48 6.44 13.43
C HIS A 96 31.14 7.94 13.48
N ASN A 97 30.05 8.35 14.16
CA ASN A 97 29.74 9.75 14.49
C ASN A 97 29.52 10.70 13.29
N VAL A 98 29.35 10.18 12.09
CA VAL A 98 28.96 10.97 10.91
C VAL A 98 27.44 11.09 10.87
N ARG A 99 26.88 12.27 10.60
CA ARG A 99 25.45 12.40 10.26
C ARG A 99 25.27 12.07 8.78
N VAL A 100 24.60 10.97 8.47
CA VAL A 100 24.07 10.68 7.12
C VAL A 100 22.56 10.69 7.24
N LEU A 101 21.86 11.31 6.29
CA LEU A 101 20.41 11.17 6.22
C LEU A 101 20.11 9.74 5.78
N ARG A 102 19.53 8.94 6.68
CA ARG A 102 18.87 7.69 6.29
C ARG A 102 17.39 7.96 6.29
N VAL A 103 16.83 8.32 5.14
CA VAL A 103 15.39 8.52 5.00
C VAL A 103 14.72 7.15 5.10
N ASN A 104 14.38 6.76 6.32
CA ASN A 104 13.40 5.70 6.54
C ASN A 104 12.05 6.30 6.15
N ALA A 105 11.71 6.25 4.87
CA ALA A 105 10.41 6.65 4.37
C ALA A 105 9.37 5.63 4.84
N VAL A 106 8.92 5.75 6.09
CA VAL A 106 7.84 4.90 6.58
C VAL A 106 6.56 5.33 5.88
N MET A 107 6.25 4.67 4.77
CA MET A 107 4.94 4.72 4.12
C MET A 107 3.96 3.94 5.00
N ARG A 108 3.08 4.63 5.73
CA ARG A 108 1.94 3.97 6.38
C ARG A 108 0.66 4.42 5.69
N PHE A 109 0.09 3.51 4.90
CA PHE A 109 -1.31 3.56 4.51
C PHE A 109 -2.13 2.79 5.56
N HIS A 110 -3.30 3.32 5.92
CA HIS A 110 -4.33 2.55 6.62
C HIS A 110 -5.19 1.90 5.54
N PRO A 111 -5.00 0.61 5.27
CA PRO A 111 -5.78 -0.06 4.26
C PRO A 111 -7.16 -0.37 4.81
N LEU A 112 -8.13 -0.52 3.91
CA LEU A 112 -9.44 -1.07 4.24
C LEU A 112 -9.32 -2.53 4.69
N CYS A 113 -8.38 -3.27 4.10
CA CYS A 113 -8.06 -4.63 4.47
C CYS A 113 -6.61 -4.99 4.16
N ARG A 114 -6.03 -5.90 4.94
CA ARG A 114 -4.60 -6.23 4.91
C ARG A 114 -4.35 -7.70 5.24
N ALA A 115 -3.49 -8.31 4.43
CA ALA A 115 -2.98 -9.66 4.60
C ALA A 115 -1.46 -9.61 4.81
N ARG A 116 -0.99 -10.07 5.97
CA ARG A 116 0.44 -10.26 6.26
C ARG A 116 0.81 -11.71 6.07
N PHE A 117 1.92 -11.94 5.39
CA PHE A 117 2.44 -13.27 5.13
C PHE A 117 3.71 -13.52 5.95
N VAL A 118 4.20 -14.76 5.90
CA VAL A 118 5.53 -15.07 6.43
C VAL A 118 6.58 -14.28 5.64
N GLY A 119 7.56 -13.72 6.36
CA GLY A 119 8.60 -12.88 5.79
C GLY A 119 8.17 -11.41 5.70
N SER A 120 8.64 -10.74 4.66
CA SER A 120 8.47 -9.30 4.45
C SER A 120 7.25 -8.93 3.59
N ASN A 121 6.41 -9.92 3.27
CA ASN A 121 5.33 -9.77 2.31
C ASN A 121 4.02 -9.30 2.98
N ASP A 122 3.41 -8.24 2.46
CA ASP A 122 2.12 -7.68 2.92
C ASP A 122 1.32 -7.19 1.71
N ILE A 123 0.08 -7.63 1.58
CA ILE A 123 -0.85 -7.13 0.56
C ILE A 123 -1.93 -6.33 1.27
N SER A 124 -2.28 -5.17 0.73
CA SER A 124 -3.33 -4.34 1.30
C SER A 124 -4.21 -3.72 0.22
N PHE A 125 -5.49 -3.57 0.53
CA PHE A 125 -6.51 -3.04 -0.37
C PHE A 125 -7.18 -1.84 0.31
N GLY A 126 -7.47 -0.79 -0.45
CA GLY A 126 -8.04 0.46 0.06
C GLY A 126 -8.91 1.16 -0.96
N ILE A 127 -9.71 2.11 -0.47
CA ILE A 127 -10.50 3.05 -1.27
C ILE A 127 -10.18 4.45 -0.75
N ARG A 128 -9.85 5.38 -1.65
CA ARG A 128 -9.36 6.71 -1.31
C ARG A 128 -10.15 7.80 -1.99
N SER A 129 -10.27 8.94 -1.30
CA SER A 129 -10.86 10.14 -1.88
C SER A 129 -9.81 10.87 -2.73
N ALA A 130 -10.14 11.11 -4.00
CA ALA A 130 -9.32 11.91 -4.90
C ALA A 130 -9.27 13.39 -4.49
N ALA A 131 -10.24 13.86 -3.69
CA ALA A 131 -10.20 15.21 -3.11
C ALA A 131 -9.18 15.34 -1.97
N SER A 132 -8.89 14.24 -1.24
CA SER A 132 -7.85 14.24 -0.20
C SER A 132 -6.44 14.07 -0.77
N GLN A 133 -6.32 13.23 -1.79
CA GLN A 133 -5.08 13.03 -2.55
C GLN A 133 -5.42 12.29 -3.84
N SER A 134 -5.31 12.96 -4.98
CA SER A 134 -5.45 12.34 -6.29
C SER A 134 -4.34 11.31 -6.57
N ILE A 135 -4.55 10.47 -7.58
CA ILE A 135 -3.53 9.50 -8.03
C ILE A 135 -2.25 10.24 -8.46
N GLN A 136 -2.39 11.36 -9.17
CA GLN A 136 -1.30 12.20 -9.65
C GLN A 136 -0.52 12.83 -8.49
N GLU A 137 -1.20 13.38 -7.49
CA GLU A 137 -0.56 13.92 -6.29
C GLU A 137 0.20 12.83 -5.52
N ASN A 138 -0.36 11.62 -5.40
CA ASN A 138 0.34 10.51 -4.76
C ASN A 138 1.66 10.20 -5.49
N ILE A 139 1.64 10.13 -6.81
CA ILE A 139 2.82 9.90 -7.65
C ILE A 139 3.83 11.04 -7.52
N GLN A 140 3.36 12.28 -7.53
CA GLN A 140 4.20 13.46 -7.36
C GLN A 140 4.90 13.44 -6.01
N GLU A 141 4.18 13.16 -4.92
CA GLU A 141 4.77 13.08 -3.58
C GLU A 141 5.86 12.01 -3.47
N ILE A 142 5.66 10.82 -4.06
CA ILE A 142 6.70 9.78 -4.09
C ILE A 142 7.90 10.25 -4.90
N THR A 143 7.66 10.87 -6.06
CA THR A 143 8.72 11.39 -6.92
C THR A 143 9.53 12.48 -6.21
N GLU A 144 8.86 13.39 -5.52
CA GLU A 144 9.50 14.44 -4.72
C GLU A 144 10.27 13.85 -3.54
N LEU A 145 9.73 12.85 -2.86
CA LEU A 145 10.43 12.14 -1.79
C LEU A 145 11.71 11.49 -2.31
N MET A 146 11.65 10.82 -3.46
CA MET A 146 12.82 10.22 -4.10
C MET A 146 13.87 11.28 -4.43
N LYS A 147 13.47 12.38 -5.07
CA LYS A 147 14.37 13.51 -5.36
C LYS A 147 15.00 14.09 -4.11
N LYS A 148 14.21 14.36 -3.07
CA LYS A 148 14.69 14.89 -1.78
C LYS A 148 15.67 13.92 -1.11
N THR A 149 15.38 12.63 -1.16
CA THR A 149 16.23 11.59 -0.59
C THR A 149 17.56 11.47 -1.35
N GLN A 150 17.51 11.48 -2.68
CA GLN A 150 18.70 11.47 -3.52
C GLN A 150 19.57 12.71 -3.30
N GLN A 151 18.96 13.91 -3.27
CA GLN A 151 19.68 15.16 -3.00
C GLN A 151 20.31 15.16 -1.59
N ALA A 152 19.59 14.66 -0.58
CA ALA A 152 20.10 14.53 0.78
C ALA A 152 21.30 13.58 0.86
N ASP A 153 21.24 12.44 0.15
CA ASP A 153 22.34 11.50 0.05
C ASP A 153 23.54 12.13 -0.69
N GLU A 154 23.32 12.79 -1.83
CA GLU A 154 24.38 13.48 -2.59
C GLU A 154 25.07 14.58 -1.76
N GLN A 155 24.31 15.41 -1.05
CA GLN A 155 24.84 16.44 -0.15
C GLN A 155 25.64 15.84 1.01
N ALA A 156 25.11 14.78 1.65
CA ALA A 156 25.81 14.09 2.73
C ALA A 156 27.12 13.46 2.24
N MET A 157 27.08 12.82 1.06
CA MET A 157 28.26 12.20 0.46
C MET A 157 29.28 13.24 0.00
N GLY A 158 28.86 14.38 -0.56
CA GLY A 158 29.74 15.50 -0.91
C GLY A 158 30.44 16.11 0.31
N ALA A 159 29.69 16.34 1.40
CA ALA A 159 30.23 16.80 2.67
C ALA A 159 31.17 15.77 3.34
N LEU A 160 31.02 14.49 3.03
CA LEU A 160 31.90 13.42 3.48
C LEU A 160 33.15 13.27 2.61
N TYR A 161 33.02 13.42 1.29
CA TYR A 161 34.15 13.39 0.35
C TYR A 161 35.15 14.50 0.65
N SER A 162 34.67 15.69 1.03
CA SER A 162 35.53 16.80 1.47
C SER A 162 36.28 16.51 2.78
N ARG A 163 35.87 15.48 3.55
CA ARG A 163 36.51 15.06 4.81
C ARG A 163 37.38 13.81 4.65
N SER A 164 36.94 12.81 3.90
CA SER A 164 37.70 11.57 3.63
C SER A 164 37.07 10.75 2.49
N SER A 165 37.76 10.65 1.36
CA SER A 165 37.36 9.80 0.22
C SER A 165 37.37 8.30 0.55
N ALA A 166 38.21 7.87 1.49
CA ALA A 166 38.29 6.48 1.96
C ALA A 166 37.05 6.08 2.80
N LEU A 167 36.56 6.99 3.66
CA LEU A 167 35.35 6.75 4.45
C LEU A 167 34.11 6.66 3.56
N VAL A 168 34.02 7.53 2.56
CA VAL A 168 32.97 7.47 1.54
C VAL A 168 32.96 6.13 0.82
N SER A 169 34.14 5.67 0.37
CA SER A 169 34.24 4.39 -0.34
C SER A 169 33.75 3.24 0.54
N LYS A 170 34.09 3.23 1.84
CA LYS A 170 33.56 2.25 2.81
C LYS A 170 32.04 2.36 3.02
N LEU A 171 31.46 3.57 3.05
CA LEU A 171 30.02 3.78 3.22
C LEU A 171 29.20 3.40 1.98
N LYS A 172 29.73 3.65 0.78
CA LYS A 172 29.14 3.18 -0.48
C LYS A 172 29.14 1.65 -0.56
N MET A 173 30.24 1.01 -0.18
CA MET A 173 30.35 -0.45 -0.15
C MET A 173 29.45 -1.10 0.92
N SER A 174 29.13 -0.39 2.00
CA SER A 174 28.25 -0.91 3.07
C SER A 174 26.75 -0.65 2.84
N GLY A 175 26.36 0.02 1.74
CA GLY A 175 24.95 0.22 1.38
C GLY A 175 24.18 1.15 2.31
N VAL A 176 24.87 2.07 3.01
CA VAL A 176 24.30 2.94 4.06
C VAL A 176 23.44 4.10 3.51
N THR A 177 23.44 4.32 2.19
CA THR A 177 22.61 5.32 1.51
C THR A 177 21.12 4.96 1.54
N SER A 178 20.27 5.97 1.56
CA SER A 178 18.82 5.83 1.47
C SER A 178 18.46 5.37 0.06
N LYS A 179 18.37 4.06 -0.19
CA LYS A 179 18.10 3.49 -1.53
C LYS A 179 16.68 3.75 -2.07
N VAL A 180 16.04 4.87 -1.75
CA VAL A 180 14.69 5.20 -2.22
C VAL A 180 14.73 5.50 -3.72
N THR A 181 14.16 4.63 -4.54
CA THR A 181 14.17 4.78 -6.01
C THR A 181 13.05 4.02 -6.68
N PHE A 182 12.63 4.44 -7.88
CA PHE A 182 11.75 3.63 -8.72
C PHE A 182 12.53 2.45 -9.29
N LEU A 183 11.96 1.26 -9.14
CA LEU A 183 12.37 0.07 -9.86
C LEU A 183 11.65 0.02 -11.21
N GLU A 184 10.40 0.45 -11.22
CA GLU A 184 9.61 0.71 -12.41
C GLU A 184 8.90 2.04 -12.22
N ALA A 185 9.13 2.97 -13.15
CA ALA A 185 8.54 4.29 -13.11
C ALA A 185 7.00 4.21 -13.16
N PRO A 186 6.29 5.22 -12.63
CA PRO A 186 4.84 5.28 -12.71
C PRO A 186 4.36 5.18 -14.16
N GLN A 187 3.42 4.27 -14.40
CA GLN A 187 2.84 4.03 -15.71
C GLN A 187 1.33 3.85 -15.60
N THR A 188 0.64 4.18 -16.68
CA THR A 188 -0.82 4.01 -16.78
C THR A 188 -1.13 3.09 -17.94
N GLU A 189 -1.89 2.03 -17.67
CA GLU A 189 -2.30 1.04 -18.67
C GLU A 189 -3.74 0.58 -18.41
N THR A 190 -4.42 0.14 -19.47
CA THR A 190 -5.72 -0.53 -19.30
C THR A 190 -5.48 -2.02 -19.08
N ARG A 191 -5.87 -2.52 -17.91
CA ARG A 191 -5.69 -3.93 -17.54
C ARG A 191 -6.92 -4.43 -16.78
N TRP A 192 -7.37 -5.65 -17.12
CA TRP A 192 -8.59 -6.26 -16.53
C TRP A 192 -9.84 -5.36 -16.63
N GLY A 193 -9.94 -4.58 -17.70
CA GLY A 193 -11.09 -3.68 -17.94
C GLY A 193 -11.06 -2.36 -17.18
N ASN A 194 -10.02 -2.05 -16.40
CA ASN A 194 -9.89 -0.79 -15.68
C ASN A 194 -8.61 -0.03 -16.11
N PRO A 195 -8.60 1.32 -16.08
CA PRO A 195 -7.38 2.10 -16.22
C PRO A 195 -6.58 2.08 -14.92
N TRP A 196 -5.50 1.33 -14.91
CA TRP A 196 -4.59 1.22 -13.78
C TRP A 196 -3.41 2.16 -13.92
N THR A 197 -3.14 2.93 -12.89
CA THR A 197 -1.86 3.62 -12.71
C THR A 197 -1.08 2.92 -11.62
N TRP A 198 0.16 2.53 -11.89
CA TRP A 198 0.96 1.77 -10.95
C TRP A 198 2.44 2.13 -11.01
N TYR A 199 3.17 1.80 -9.95
CA TYR A 199 4.62 1.91 -9.89
C TYR A 199 5.21 0.82 -9.00
N ARG A 200 6.50 0.56 -9.16
CA ARG A 200 7.29 -0.25 -8.22
C ARG A 200 8.50 0.55 -7.75
N ALA A 201 8.76 0.53 -6.46
CA ALA A 201 9.84 1.29 -5.87
C ALA A 201 10.55 0.51 -4.77
N TYR A 202 11.84 0.78 -4.62
CA TYR A 202 12.54 0.51 -3.39
C TYR A 202 12.15 1.61 -2.39
N LEU A 203 11.41 1.25 -1.35
CA LEU A 203 10.98 2.14 -0.28
C LEU A 203 11.09 1.38 1.04
N PRO A 204 12.12 1.65 1.87
CA PRO A 204 12.31 0.98 3.15
C PRO A 204 11.10 1.17 4.08
N THR A 205 10.36 0.09 4.31
CA THR A 205 9.30 0.01 5.30
C THR A 205 9.74 -0.89 6.46
N PRO A 206 9.04 -0.87 7.61
CA PRO A 206 9.29 -1.83 8.68
C PRO A 206 9.04 -3.30 8.28
N LEU A 207 8.34 -3.54 7.16
CA LEU A 207 7.95 -4.88 6.72
C LEU A 207 8.88 -5.40 5.63
N GLY A 208 9.34 -4.55 4.70
CA GLY A 208 10.20 -4.88 3.58
C GLY A 208 10.77 -3.62 2.92
N ASP A 209 11.58 -3.79 1.89
CA ASP A 209 12.26 -2.70 1.17
C ASP A 209 11.72 -2.44 -0.24
N GLY A 210 10.87 -3.32 -0.76
CA GLY A 210 10.15 -3.15 -2.02
C GLY A 210 8.67 -2.87 -1.81
N VAL A 211 8.11 -1.98 -2.63
CA VAL A 211 6.67 -1.73 -2.73
C VAL A 211 6.22 -1.67 -4.18
N GLU A 212 5.05 -2.23 -4.45
CA GLU A 212 4.31 -2.10 -5.70
C GLU A 212 2.90 -1.60 -5.39
N THR A 213 2.52 -0.48 -5.99
CA THR A 213 1.22 0.17 -5.74
C THR A 213 0.45 0.25 -7.05
N TRP A 214 -0.80 -0.21 -7.02
CA TRP A 214 -1.77 -0.14 -8.12
C TRP A 214 -2.94 0.74 -7.73
N MET A 215 -3.36 1.63 -8.63
CA MET A 215 -4.44 2.58 -8.39
C MET A 215 -5.38 2.64 -9.59
N THR A 216 -6.68 2.60 -9.37
CA THR A 216 -7.68 2.76 -10.44
C THR A 216 -8.85 3.63 -9.96
N PRO A 217 -9.31 4.62 -10.74
CA PRO A 217 -10.48 5.41 -10.38
C PRO A 217 -11.75 4.55 -10.34
N ILE A 218 -12.66 4.89 -9.43
CA ILE A 218 -14.04 4.35 -9.39
C ILE A 218 -14.91 5.31 -10.22
N GLY A 219 -14.83 5.18 -11.54
CA GLY A 219 -15.56 6.04 -12.47
C GLY A 219 -15.36 7.53 -12.20
N ASP A 220 -16.47 8.28 -12.15
CA ASP A 220 -16.55 9.72 -11.89
C ASP A 220 -16.87 10.08 -10.42
N THR A 221 -16.79 9.11 -9.49
CA THR A 221 -17.22 9.31 -8.09
C THR A 221 -16.34 10.23 -7.26
N GLY A 222 -15.15 10.58 -7.75
CA GLY A 222 -14.12 11.25 -6.94
C GLY A 222 -13.39 10.32 -5.97
N TYR A 223 -13.51 8.99 -6.14
CA TYR A 223 -12.76 7.98 -5.37
C TYR A 223 -11.95 7.06 -6.28
N TYR A 224 -10.93 6.42 -5.73
CA TYR A 224 -10.12 5.41 -6.42
C TYR A 224 -9.75 4.25 -5.50
N ILE A 225 -9.58 3.06 -6.08
CA ILE A 225 -9.09 1.86 -5.41
C ILE A 225 -7.57 1.91 -5.35
N THR A 226 -6.99 1.43 -4.26
CA THR A 226 -5.55 1.18 -4.12
C THR A 226 -5.30 -0.26 -3.74
N VAL A 227 -4.32 -0.90 -4.38
CA VAL A 227 -3.81 -2.21 -3.98
C VAL A 227 -2.30 -2.11 -3.85
N ASP A 228 -1.79 -2.33 -2.65
CA ASP A 228 -0.36 -2.25 -2.33
C ASP A 228 0.20 -3.63 -2.02
N PHE A 229 1.38 -3.93 -2.56
CA PHE A 229 2.16 -5.12 -2.24
C PHE A 229 3.54 -4.69 -1.73
N ASN A 230 3.79 -4.92 -0.44
CA ASN A 230 5.11 -4.78 0.16
C ASN A 230 5.80 -6.14 0.15
N PHE A 231 7.10 -6.15 -0.11
CA PHE A 231 7.92 -7.35 -0.18
C PHE A 231 9.39 -7.04 0.09
N SER A 232 10.24 -8.07 0.21
CA SER A 232 11.68 -7.87 0.16
C SER A 232 12.19 -7.92 -1.28
N GLU A 233 12.98 -6.94 -1.70
CA GLU A 233 13.64 -6.96 -3.00
C GLU A 233 14.59 -8.15 -3.17
N SER A 234 15.24 -8.58 -2.09
CA SER A 234 16.08 -9.78 -2.11
C SER A 234 15.26 -11.05 -2.40
N GLU A 235 14.05 -11.14 -1.82
CA GLU A 235 13.12 -12.24 -2.05
C GLU A 235 12.56 -12.22 -3.48
N ARG A 236 12.24 -11.02 -4.01
CA ARG A 236 11.80 -10.85 -5.40
C ARG A 236 12.90 -11.25 -6.39
N GLN A 237 14.11 -10.74 -6.22
CA GLN A 237 15.24 -11.02 -7.11
C GLN A 237 15.62 -12.50 -7.12
N SER A 238 15.60 -13.13 -5.94
CA SER A 238 15.84 -14.58 -5.81
C SER A 238 14.62 -15.42 -6.15
N ASN A 239 13.49 -14.77 -6.49
CA ASN A 239 12.20 -15.38 -6.81
C ASN A 239 11.80 -16.50 -5.82
N THR A 240 11.88 -16.20 -4.52
CA THR A 240 11.62 -17.18 -3.46
C THR A 240 10.20 -17.71 -3.52
N GLU A 241 9.97 -18.90 -2.98
CA GLU A 241 8.63 -19.50 -2.93
C GLU A 241 7.62 -18.60 -2.20
N ALA A 242 8.03 -17.95 -1.10
CA ALA A 242 7.20 -17.02 -0.35
C ALA A 242 6.77 -15.83 -1.23
N TYR A 243 7.71 -15.24 -1.98
CA TYR A 243 7.42 -14.15 -2.91
C TYR A 243 6.47 -14.61 -4.03
N GLN A 244 6.72 -15.78 -4.65
CA GLN A 244 5.86 -16.32 -5.70
C GLN A 244 4.42 -16.53 -5.24
N ARG A 245 4.23 -17.07 -4.03
CA ARG A 245 2.90 -17.28 -3.43
C ARG A 245 2.20 -15.94 -3.19
N ALA A 246 2.89 -14.95 -2.60
CA ALA A 246 2.33 -13.63 -2.38
C ALA A 246 2.00 -12.91 -3.69
N ARG A 247 2.88 -12.98 -4.69
CA ARG A 247 2.66 -12.41 -6.03
C ARG A 247 1.41 -12.97 -6.70
N LYS A 248 1.22 -14.30 -6.66
CA LYS A 248 0.00 -14.95 -7.20
C LYS A 248 -1.27 -14.45 -6.52
N LEU A 249 -1.25 -14.26 -5.21
CA LEU A 249 -2.39 -13.70 -4.47
C LEU A 249 -2.64 -12.24 -4.86
N MET A 250 -1.59 -11.43 -4.97
CA MET A 250 -1.70 -10.04 -5.41
C MET A 250 -2.29 -9.95 -6.82
N ASP A 251 -1.82 -10.78 -7.76
CA ASP A 251 -2.38 -10.83 -9.12
C ASP A 251 -3.86 -11.23 -9.12
N SER A 252 -4.24 -12.17 -8.25
CA SER A 252 -5.64 -12.60 -8.13
C SER A 252 -6.52 -11.51 -7.55
N VAL A 253 -6.03 -10.76 -6.55
CA VAL A 253 -6.72 -9.58 -6.01
C VAL A 253 -6.90 -8.53 -7.09
N LEU A 254 -5.85 -8.18 -7.84
CA LEU A 254 -5.95 -7.18 -8.91
C LEU A 254 -6.91 -7.60 -10.03
N GLN A 255 -6.82 -8.84 -10.50
CA GLN A 255 -7.69 -9.38 -11.55
C GLN A 255 -9.16 -9.43 -11.14
N SER A 256 -9.45 -9.57 -9.85
CA SER A 256 -10.81 -9.63 -9.35
C SER A 256 -11.57 -8.30 -9.39
N VAL A 257 -10.85 -7.17 -9.53
CA VAL A 257 -11.44 -5.82 -9.50
C VAL A 257 -12.21 -5.55 -10.78
N VAL A 258 -13.52 -5.40 -10.67
CA VAL A 258 -14.42 -5.03 -11.77
C VAL A 258 -15.28 -3.86 -11.32
N ILE A 259 -15.23 -2.75 -12.07
CA ILE A 259 -15.98 -1.52 -11.77
C ILE A 259 -17.03 -1.33 -12.86
N GLN A 260 -18.31 -1.25 -12.47
CA GLN A 260 -19.43 -1.12 -13.39
C GLN A 260 -20.34 0.03 -12.96
N LYS A 261 -20.64 0.94 -13.89
CA LYS A 261 -21.66 1.97 -13.67
C LYS A 261 -23.03 1.30 -13.56
N ARG A 262 -23.83 1.75 -12.60
CA ARG A 262 -25.22 1.30 -12.43
C ARG A 262 -26.17 1.97 -13.39
#